data_AF-A0A7T0G2Q2-F1
#
_entry.id   AF-A0A7T0G2Q2-F1
#
_cell.length_a   1.000
_cell.length_b   1.000
_cell.length_c   1.000
_cell.angle_alpha   90.00
_cell.angle_beta   90.00
_cell.angle_gamma   90.00
#
_symmetry.space_group_name_H-M   'P 1'
#
loop_
_entity.id
_entity.type
_entity.pdbx_description
1 polymer ?
#
loop_
_entity_poly.entity_id
_entity_poly.type
_entity_poly.pdbx_seq_one_letter_code
_entity_poly.pdbx_strand_id
1 'polypeptide(L)'
;MNFKYGPENRYAIDVDTGASYPLDDRRVVNWLGEGNTIAAADGPTPEQVKAEARRRILAAYPEWKQANLTARAVELNKIKAENAGWTTPEQTEINAIQSIWNWVKSVRAASDTLESTLPSDFKNDTHWPANL
;
A
#
# COMPACT_ATOMS: atom_id res chain seq x y z
N MET A 1 10.89 18.31 26.43
CA MET A 1 10.31 16.96 26.30
C MET A 1 8.83 17.11 26.09
N ASN A 2 8.39 16.87 24.87
CA ASN A 2 6.98 16.81 24.50
C ASN A 2 6.73 15.42 23.93
N PHE A 3 5.55 14.87 24.17
CA PHE A 3 5.22 13.52 23.68
C PHE A 3 4.08 13.54 22.68
N LYS A 4 4.17 12.66 21.68
CA LYS A 4 3.05 12.24 20.84
C LYS A 4 2.81 10.75 20.97
N TYR A 5 1.62 10.28 20.61
CA TYR A 5 1.39 8.85 20.53
C TYR A 5 2.20 8.24 19.39
N GLY A 6 2.76 7.07 19.65
CA GLY A 6 3.19 6.18 18.60
C GLY A 6 2.01 5.53 17.87
N PRO A 7 2.26 4.83 16.75
CA PRO A 7 1.24 4.06 16.06
C PRO A 7 0.43 3.17 17.03
N GLU A 8 -0.88 3.13 16.79
CA GLU A 8 -1.87 2.41 17.60
C GLU A 8 -1.98 2.88 19.07
N ASN A 9 -1.44 4.06 19.42
CA ASN A 9 -1.50 4.65 20.77
C ASN A 9 -0.93 3.74 21.88
N ARG A 10 0.03 2.85 21.58
CA ARG A 10 0.60 1.92 22.58
C ARG A 10 1.79 2.47 23.36
N TYR A 11 2.41 3.53 22.87
CA TYR A 11 3.61 4.14 23.43
C TYR A 11 3.61 5.65 23.18
N ALA A 12 4.42 6.38 23.95
CA ALA A 12 4.70 7.79 23.74
C ALA A 12 6.05 7.95 23.03
N ILE A 13 6.12 8.83 22.05
CA ILE A 13 7.36 9.21 21.34
C ILE A 13 7.74 10.61 21.80
N ASP A 14 8.94 10.76 22.35
CA ASP A 14 9.53 12.08 22.60
C ASP A 14 9.81 12.77 21.26
N VAL A 15 9.15 13.90 21.03
CA VAL A 15 9.25 14.63 19.76
C VAL A 15 10.63 15.25 19.55
N ASP A 16 11.39 15.49 20.64
CA ASP A 16 12.69 16.14 20.57
C ASP A 16 13.78 15.13 20.17
N THR A 17 13.64 13.86 20.58
CA THR A 17 14.67 12.82 20.42
C THR A 17 14.25 11.64 19.55
N GLY A 18 12.96 11.48 19.27
CA GLY A 18 12.39 10.32 18.58
C GLY A 18 12.33 9.04 19.42
N ALA A 19 12.72 9.10 20.69
CA ALA A 19 12.73 7.93 21.58
C ALA A 19 11.30 7.49 21.94
N SER A 20 11.07 6.17 21.94
CA SER A 20 9.80 5.55 22.31
C SER A 20 9.82 5.07 23.75
N TYR A 21 8.72 5.34 24.48
CA TYR A 21 8.52 4.98 25.87
C TYR A 21 7.16 4.33 26.08
N PRO A 22 7.07 3.25 26.87
CA PRO A 22 5.79 2.76 27.39
C PRO A 22 4.97 3.88 28.04
N LEU A 23 3.64 3.82 27.93
CA LEU A 23 2.77 4.86 28.51
C LEU A 23 2.86 4.96 30.05
N ASP A 24 3.30 3.88 30.70
CA ASP A 24 3.55 3.80 32.15
C ASP A 24 5.00 4.13 32.54
N ASP A 25 5.86 4.51 31.59
CA ASP A 25 7.22 4.97 31.90
C ASP A 25 7.17 6.23 32.77
N ARG A 26 8.01 6.24 33.82
CA ARG A 26 8.04 7.33 34.82
C ARG A 26 8.20 8.72 34.19
N ARG A 27 8.93 8.83 33.07
CA ARG A 27 9.09 10.11 32.35
C ARG A 27 7.78 10.61 31.76
N VAL A 28 7.04 9.70 31.13
CA VAL A 28 5.74 9.98 30.50
C VAL A 28 4.71 10.30 31.59
N VAL A 29 4.65 9.49 32.64
CA VAL A 29 3.71 9.67 33.77
C VAL A 29 3.95 11.00 34.49
N ASN A 30 5.21 11.34 34.79
CA ASN A 30 5.54 12.61 35.44
C ASN A 30 5.13 13.81 34.58
N TRP A 31 5.44 13.78 33.28
CA TRP A 31 5.09 14.85 32.35
C TRP A 31 3.57 15.02 32.21
N LEU A 32 2.81 13.93 32.18
CA LEU A 32 1.34 13.96 32.23
C LEU A 32 0.82 14.55 33.56
N GLY A 33 1.48 14.21 34.68
CA GLY A 33 1.16 14.74 36.01
C GLY A 33 1.33 16.25 36.16
N GLU A 34 2.15 16.87 35.29
CA GLU A 34 2.30 18.32 35.19
C GLU A 34 1.13 19.01 34.43
N GLY A 35 0.13 18.25 34.01
CA GLY A 35 -1.05 18.75 33.27
C GLY A 35 -0.88 18.77 31.75
N ASN A 36 0.20 18.19 31.23
CA ASN A 36 0.40 18.06 29.79
C ASN A 36 -0.46 16.93 29.19
N THR A 37 -0.69 16.99 27.88
CA THR A 37 -1.43 15.97 27.13
C THR A 37 -0.59 15.42 25.99
N ILE A 38 -0.57 14.10 25.80
CA ILE A 38 0.11 13.48 24.65
C ILE A 38 -0.60 13.90 23.36
N ALA A 39 0.14 14.46 22.41
CA ALA A 39 -0.39 14.80 21.09
C ALA A 39 -0.81 13.54 20.33
N ALA A 40 -1.82 13.65 19.45
CA ALA A 40 -2.21 12.54 18.59
C ALA A 40 -1.01 12.01 17.77
N ALA A 41 -1.03 10.72 17.44
CA ALA A 41 -0.05 10.17 16.51
C ALA A 41 -0.12 10.91 15.17
N ASP A 42 1.01 10.99 14.46
CA ASP A 42 0.98 11.50 13.09
C ASP A 42 0.02 10.61 12.28
N GLY A 43 -0.87 11.25 11.52
CA GLY A 43 -1.73 10.54 10.57
C GLY A 43 -0.89 9.82 9.50
N PRO A 44 -1.50 8.90 8.74
CA PRO A 44 -0.77 8.20 7.70
C PRO A 44 -0.27 9.17 6.63
N THR A 45 0.86 8.85 6.00
CA THR A 45 1.41 9.66 4.91
C THR A 45 1.05 9.07 3.54
N PRO A 46 1.03 9.88 2.46
CA PRO A 46 0.86 9.36 1.10
C PRO A 46 1.86 8.25 0.74
N GLU A 47 3.09 8.33 1.23
CA GLU A 47 4.12 7.31 1.01
C GLU A 47 3.76 5.97 1.67
N GLN A 48 3.12 6.00 2.84
CA GLN A 48 2.64 4.78 3.50
C GLN A 48 1.49 4.12 2.71
N VAL A 49 0.59 4.92 2.14
CA VAL A 49 -0.48 4.42 1.26
C VAL A 49 0.11 3.78 0.00
N LYS A 50 1.08 4.43 -0.66
CA LYS A 50 1.80 3.88 -1.82
C LYS A 50 2.55 2.60 -1.48
N ALA A 51 3.19 2.55 -0.31
CA ALA A 51 3.91 1.36 0.14
C ALA A 51 2.96 0.17 0.32
N GLU A 52 1.76 0.41 0.84
CA GLU A 52 0.73 -0.62 0.98
C GLU A 52 0.20 -1.10 -0.38
N ALA A 53 -0.07 -0.19 -1.32
CA ALA A 53 -0.42 -0.54 -2.68
C ALA A 53 0.67 -1.42 -3.34
N ARG A 54 1.95 -1.05 -3.20
CA ARG A 54 3.09 -1.84 -3.68
C ARG A 54 3.15 -3.21 -3.01
N ARG A 55 2.96 -3.27 -1.68
CA ARG A 55 2.96 -4.53 -0.93
C ARG A 55 1.89 -5.50 -1.47
N ARG A 56 0.67 -5.00 -1.69
CA ARG A 56 -0.45 -5.79 -2.25
C ARG A 56 -0.15 -6.29 -3.66
N ILE A 57 0.34 -5.42 -4.54
CA ILE A 57 0.70 -5.80 -5.92
C ILE A 57 1.78 -6.89 -5.91
N LEU A 58 2.85 -6.72 -5.12
CA LEU A 58 3.95 -7.67 -5.07
C LEU A 58 3.58 -9.00 -4.42
N ALA A 59 2.65 -9.00 -3.47
CA ALA A 59 2.13 -10.22 -2.87
C ALA A 59 1.36 -11.08 -3.89
N ALA A 60 0.54 -10.44 -4.74
CA ALA A 60 -0.21 -11.15 -5.80
C ALA A 60 0.68 -11.49 -7.01
N TYR A 61 1.45 -10.52 -7.49
CA TYR A 61 2.28 -10.60 -8.69
C TYR A 61 3.69 -10.05 -8.39
N PRO A 62 4.64 -10.92 -7.99
CA PRO A 62 6.04 -10.52 -7.83
C PRO A 62 6.63 -9.93 -9.12
N GLU A 63 7.70 -9.16 -8.98
CA GLU A 63 8.32 -8.43 -10.11
C GLU A 63 8.66 -9.34 -11.29
N TRP A 64 9.18 -10.55 -11.03
CA TRP A 64 9.49 -11.52 -12.08
C TRP A 64 8.23 -11.99 -12.85
N LYS A 65 7.07 -12.13 -12.18
CA LYS A 65 5.82 -12.46 -12.87
C LYS A 65 5.36 -11.32 -13.74
N GLN A 66 5.44 -10.08 -13.23
CA GLN A 66 5.06 -8.89 -13.99
C GLN A 66 5.93 -8.72 -15.25
N ALA A 67 7.23 -8.96 -15.14
CA ALA A 67 8.14 -8.96 -16.28
C ALA A 67 7.77 -10.03 -17.31
N ASN A 68 7.52 -11.27 -16.86
CA ASN A 68 7.11 -12.36 -17.75
C ASN A 68 5.77 -12.09 -18.46
N LEU A 69 4.78 -11.54 -17.75
CA LEU A 69 3.50 -11.14 -18.34
C LEU A 69 3.68 -10.06 -19.41
N THR A 70 4.57 -9.10 -19.18
CA THR A 70 4.89 -8.04 -20.14
C THR A 70 5.55 -8.61 -21.39
N ALA A 71 6.57 -9.46 -21.21
CA ALA A 71 7.25 -10.14 -22.31
C ALA A 71 6.27 -10.96 -23.14
N ARG A 72 5.41 -11.73 -22.47
CA ARG A 72 4.42 -12.57 -23.15
C ARG A 72 3.36 -11.76 -23.91
N ALA A 73 2.92 -10.63 -23.36
CA ALA A 73 2.01 -9.73 -24.08
C ALA A 73 2.66 -9.15 -25.35
N VAL A 74 3.96 -8.83 -25.31
CA VAL A 74 4.72 -8.38 -26.49
C VAL A 74 4.81 -9.48 -27.55
N GLU A 75 5.13 -10.72 -27.14
CA GLU A 75 5.15 -11.88 -28.04
C GLU A 75 3.79 -12.10 -28.72
N LEU A 76 2.70 -12.07 -27.94
CA LEU A 76 1.34 -12.24 -28.47
C LEU A 76 1.01 -11.15 -29.50
N ASN A 77 1.37 -9.89 -29.23
CA ASN A 77 1.14 -8.81 -30.20
C ASN A 77 1.95 -9.00 -31.49
N LYS A 78 3.17 -9.55 -31.41
CA LYS A 78 3.95 -9.92 -32.59
C LYS A 78 3.25 -11.03 -33.39
N ILE A 79 2.82 -12.10 -32.72
CA ILE A 79 2.08 -13.20 -33.35
C ILE A 79 0.83 -12.68 -34.06
N LYS A 80 0.07 -11.77 -33.44
CA LYS A 80 -1.11 -11.14 -34.05
C LYS A 80 -0.78 -10.45 -35.37
N ALA A 81 0.33 -9.70 -35.40
CA ALA A 81 0.76 -8.97 -36.58
C ALA A 81 1.20 -9.92 -37.71
N GLU A 82 1.88 -11.02 -37.38
CA GLU A 82 2.35 -12.02 -38.34
C GLU A 82 1.21 -12.91 -38.89
N ASN A 83 0.22 -13.24 -38.06
CA ASN A 83 -0.87 -14.15 -38.40
C ASN A 83 -2.18 -13.45 -38.79
N ALA A 84 -2.16 -12.12 -38.96
CA ALA A 84 -3.36 -11.29 -39.20
C ALA A 84 -4.47 -11.45 -38.16
N GLY A 85 -4.13 -11.85 -36.93
CA GLY A 85 -5.07 -12.10 -35.85
C GLY A 85 -4.52 -13.03 -34.78
N TRP A 86 -5.21 -13.09 -33.65
CA TRP A 86 -4.96 -14.10 -32.63
C TRP A 86 -5.82 -15.33 -32.88
N THR A 87 -5.25 -16.50 -32.60
CA THR A 87 -6.03 -17.73 -32.42
C THR A 87 -6.87 -17.64 -31.14
N THR A 88 -7.90 -18.47 -31.01
CA THR A 88 -8.73 -18.50 -29.78
C THR A 88 -7.91 -18.74 -28.50
N PRO A 89 -6.91 -19.64 -28.48
CA PRO A 89 -6.01 -19.79 -27.32
C PRO A 89 -5.22 -18.51 -27.00
N GLU A 90 -4.63 -17.86 -28.00
CA GLU A 90 -3.86 -16.61 -27.82
C GLU A 90 -4.74 -15.46 -27.32
N GLN A 91 -5.97 -15.36 -27.85
CA GLN A 91 -6.95 -14.39 -27.40
C GLN A 91 -7.33 -14.62 -25.93
N THR A 92 -7.45 -15.89 -25.51
CA THR A 92 -7.71 -16.24 -24.11
C THR A 92 -6.53 -15.85 -23.22
N GLU A 93 -5.31 -16.10 -23.67
CA GLU A 93 -4.09 -15.78 -22.92
C GLU A 93 -3.93 -14.26 -22.73
N ILE A 94 -4.08 -13.46 -23.79
CA ILE A 94 -3.97 -12.00 -23.65
C ILE A 94 -5.10 -11.43 -22.77
N ASN A 95 -6.30 -12.02 -22.80
CA ASN A 95 -7.40 -11.60 -21.92
C ASN A 95 -7.07 -11.87 -20.44
N ALA A 96 -6.42 -13.00 -20.14
CA ALA A 96 -5.94 -13.30 -18.80
C ALA A 96 -4.86 -12.30 -18.36
N ILE A 97 -3.87 -12.02 -19.21
CA ILE A 97 -2.82 -11.03 -18.94
C ILE A 97 -3.43 -9.64 -18.71
N GLN A 98 -4.40 -9.25 -19.54
CA GLN A 98 -5.08 -7.95 -19.41
C GLN A 98 -5.88 -7.86 -18.11
N SER A 99 -6.51 -8.95 -17.67
CA SER A 99 -7.24 -9.00 -16.39
C SER A 99 -6.31 -8.73 -15.22
N ILE A 100 -5.11 -9.33 -15.22
CA ILE A 100 -4.07 -9.07 -14.21
C ILE A 100 -3.65 -7.60 -14.22
N TRP A 101 -3.39 -7.03 -15.40
CA TRP A 101 -3.03 -5.61 -15.52
C TRP A 101 -4.13 -4.67 -15.06
N ASN A 102 -5.39 -5.00 -15.34
CA ASN A 102 -6.54 -4.23 -14.89
C ASN A 102 -6.63 -4.23 -13.36
N TRP A 103 -6.41 -5.38 -12.73
CA TRP A 103 -6.35 -5.46 -11.27
C TRP A 103 -5.21 -4.61 -10.70
N VAL A 104 -3.98 -4.70 -11.23
CA VAL A 104 -2.85 -3.86 -10.78
C VAL A 104 -3.18 -2.36 -10.92
N LYS A 105 -3.79 -1.96 -12.03
CA LYS A 105 -4.25 -0.57 -12.23
C LYS A 105 -5.32 -0.17 -11.22
N SER A 106 -6.26 -1.04 -10.88
CA SER A 106 -7.29 -0.76 -9.88
C SER A 106 -6.70 -0.58 -8.48
N VAL A 107 -5.65 -1.33 -8.10
CA VAL A 107 -4.94 -1.12 -6.83
C VAL A 107 -4.26 0.26 -6.81
N ARG A 108 -3.64 0.67 -7.92
CA ARG A 108 -3.02 2.00 -8.03
C ARG A 108 -4.06 3.12 -7.95
N ALA A 109 -5.21 2.96 -8.63
CA ALA A 109 -6.30 3.93 -8.54
C ALA A 109 -6.90 4.04 -7.13
N ALA A 110 -6.98 2.91 -6.39
CA ALA A 110 -7.36 2.92 -4.98
C ALA A 110 -6.34 3.69 -4.12
N SER A 111 -5.02 3.50 -4.36
CA SER A 111 -3.96 4.30 -3.72
C SER A 111 -4.17 5.80 -3.97
N ASP A 112 -4.33 6.21 -5.23
CA ASP A 112 -4.52 7.62 -5.59
C ASP A 112 -5.73 8.24 -4.87
N THR A 113 -6.81 7.46 -4.70
CA THR A 113 -8.00 7.88 -3.96
C THR A 113 -7.70 8.05 -2.47
N LEU A 114 -7.02 7.08 -1.86
CA LEU A 114 -6.67 7.10 -0.43
C LEU A 114 -5.66 8.20 -0.10
N GLU A 115 -4.76 8.55 -1.02
CA GLU A 115 -3.79 9.65 -0.82
C GLU A 115 -4.46 11.02 -0.63
N SER A 116 -5.70 11.18 -1.10
CA SER A 116 -6.46 12.43 -0.94
C SER A 116 -7.13 12.59 0.43
N THR A 117 -7.37 11.48 1.15
CA THR A 117 -8.12 11.47 2.42
C THR A 117 -7.31 10.95 3.59
N LEU A 118 -6.27 10.15 3.32
CA LEU A 118 -5.34 9.57 4.29
C LEU A 118 -6.05 8.94 5.50
N PRO A 119 -6.97 7.97 5.28
CA PRO A 119 -7.70 7.36 6.38
C PRO A 119 -6.73 6.55 7.25
N SER A 120 -6.88 6.62 8.57
CA SER A 120 -6.01 5.92 9.52
C SER A 120 -6.04 4.40 9.36
N ASP A 121 -7.13 3.86 8.79
CA ASP A 121 -7.32 2.45 8.50
C ASP A 121 -7.06 2.09 7.02
N PHE A 122 -6.27 2.87 6.28
CA PHE A 122 -5.97 2.63 4.85
C PHE A 122 -5.50 1.21 4.50
N LYS A 123 -5.03 0.42 5.48
CA LYS A 123 -4.65 -0.99 5.30
C LYS A 123 -5.84 -1.95 5.24
N ASN A 124 -7.03 -1.52 5.63
CA ASN A 124 -8.26 -2.32 5.63
C ASN A 124 -8.61 -2.74 4.19
N ASP A 125 -8.90 -4.01 3.98
CA ASP A 125 -9.21 -4.59 2.67
C ASP A 125 -10.43 -3.93 1.98
N THR A 126 -11.34 -3.31 2.75
CA THR A 126 -12.47 -2.57 2.18
C THR A 126 -12.06 -1.39 1.29
N HIS A 127 -10.84 -0.88 1.45
CA HIS A 127 -10.29 0.22 0.64
C HIS A 127 -9.67 -0.26 -0.68
N TRP A 128 -9.51 -1.57 -0.86
CA TRP A 128 -8.75 -2.15 -1.96
C TRP A 128 -9.61 -3.07 -2.83
N PRO A 129 -9.30 -3.21 -4.13
CA PRO A 129 -9.99 -4.16 -4.97
C PRO A 129 -9.76 -5.60 -4.47
N ALA A 130 -10.78 -6.44 -4.61
CA ALA A 130 -10.67 -7.88 -4.33
C ALA A 130 -9.58 -8.51 -5.20
N ASN A 131 -8.91 -9.55 -4.69
CA ASN A 131 -7.94 -10.31 -5.47
C ASN A 131 -8.63 -11.04 -6.63
N LEU A 132 -7.89 -11.22 -7.72
CA LEU A 132 -8.29 -12.08 -8.87
C LEU A 132 -8.24 -13.56 -8.51
#